data_AF-G1WGG5-F1
#
_entry.id   AF-G1WGG5-F1
#
_cell.length_a   1.000
_cell.length_b   1.000
_cell.length_c   1.000
_cell.angle_alpha   90.00
_cell.angle_beta   90.00
_cell.angle_gamma   90.00
#
_symmetry.space_group_name_H-M   'P 1'
#
loop_
_entity.id
_entity.type
_entity.pdbx_description
1 polymer ?
#
loop_
_entity_poly.entity_id
_entity_poly.type
_entity_poly.pdbx_seq_one_letter_code
_entity_poly.pdbx_strand_id
1 'polypeptide(L)'
;MAVMKNLCSLDAVEGSAYGAAWPRFADGAPVVIGDCVKGVMCDVHVASIVFRYGCVLLYDSQMFHYVKLNGGERAQRPDGTRLALD
;
A
#
# COMPACT_ATOMS: atom_id res chain seq x y z
N MET A 1 1.46 23.64 38.81
CA MET A 1 0.16 24.14 38.30
C MET A 1 0.33 24.55 36.84
N ALA A 2 -0.53 24.01 35.95
CA ALA A 2 -0.79 24.31 34.52
C ALA A 2 0.41 24.29 33.52
N VAL A 3 0.59 23.21 32.73
CA VAL A 3 0.06 22.95 31.35
C VAL A 3 0.73 23.77 30.24
N MET A 4 1.45 23.11 29.31
CA MET A 4 1.41 23.45 27.88
C MET A 4 2.03 22.36 26.97
N LYS A 5 1.15 21.65 26.25
CA LYS A 5 1.33 21.02 24.91
C LYS A 5 2.51 20.05 24.71
N ASN A 6 2.37 18.83 25.22
CA ASN A 6 2.92 17.68 24.50
C ASN A 6 1.95 17.34 23.38
N LEU A 7 2.38 17.54 22.13
CA LEU A 7 1.71 17.15 20.87
C LEU A 7 1.66 15.62 20.71
N CYS A 8 1.28 14.89 21.76
CA CYS A 8 0.88 13.49 21.68
C CYS A 8 -0.60 13.45 21.26
N SER A 9 -0.89 13.87 20.04
CA SER A 9 -2.15 13.52 19.38
C SER A 9 -1.81 12.69 18.16
N LEU A 10 -1.54 11.42 18.41
CA LEU A 10 -1.80 10.34 17.47
C LEU A 10 -2.73 9.33 18.15
N ASP A 11 -3.77 9.86 18.81
CA ASP A 11 -5.00 9.14 19.23
C ASP A 11 -5.82 8.64 18.02
N ALA A 12 -5.17 8.20 16.95
CA ALA A 12 -5.83 7.87 15.70
C ALA A 12 -5.21 6.66 15.01
N VAL A 13 -4.94 5.59 15.75
CA VAL A 13 -5.03 4.24 15.17
C VAL A 13 -5.76 3.26 16.10
N GLU A 14 -6.61 3.76 17.01
CA GLU A 14 -7.74 2.97 17.55
C GLU A 14 -8.95 3.01 16.59
N GLY A 15 -8.67 2.83 15.30
CA GLY A 15 -9.66 2.64 14.23
C GLY A 15 -9.56 1.23 13.65
N SER A 16 -9.40 0.21 14.48
CA SER A 16 -9.26 -1.21 14.09
C SER A 16 -10.55 -1.83 13.52
N ALA A 17 -11.61 -1.04 13.32
CA ALA A 17 -12.86 -1.48 12.72
C ALA A 17 -13.08 -0.74 11.39
N TYR A 18 -12.55 -1.27 10.28
CA TYR A 18 -13.16 -1.34 8.94
C TYR A 18 -12.15 -1.93 7.92
N GLY A 19 -12.00 -3.26 7.88
CA GLY A 19 -11.69 -3.95 6.61
C GLY A 19 -10.23 -4.07 6.14
N ALA A 20 -9.29 -4.35 7.05
CA ALA A 20 -8.03 -5.08 6.86
C ALA A 20 -7.01 -4.61 5.77
N ALA A 21 -5.78 -4.34 6.21
CA ALA A 21 -4.49 -4.46 5.50
C ALA A 21 -4.40 -3.93 4.04
N TRP A 22 -4.72 -2.64 3.82
CA TRP A 22 -4.22 -1.94 2.62
C TRP A 22 -2.70 -1.76 2.71
N PRO A 23 -1.94 -1.85 1.60
CA PRO A 23 -2.37 -2.01 0.21
C PRO A 23 -2.82 -3.42 -0.21
N ARG A 24 -3.70 -3.52 -1.21
CA ARG A 24 -4.24 -4.79 -1.73
C ARG A 24 -4.22 -4.88 -3.25
N PHE A 25 -4.14 -6.09 -3.75
CA PHE A 25 -4.39 -6.45 -5.14
C PHE A 25 -5.88 -6.40 -5.50
N ALA A 26 -6.16 -6.41 -6.81
CA ALA A 26 -7.51 -6.45 -7.37
C ALA A 26 -8.36 -7.61 -6.82
N ASP A 27 -7.74 -8.77 -6.59
CA ASP A 27 -8.35 -9.98 -6.00
C ASP A 27 -8.63 -9.85 -4.48
N GLY A 28 -8.15 -8.77 -3.85
CA GLY A 28 -8.28 -8.52 -2.43
C GLY A 28 -7.15 -9.10 -1.58
N ALA A 29 -6.14 -9.78 -2.13
CA ALA A 29 -4.96 -10.19 -1.36
C ALA A 29 -4.16 -8.95 -0.91
N PRO A 30 -3.54 -8.96 0.29
CA PRO A 30 -2.62 -7.89 0.69
C PRO A 30 -1.40 -7.87 -0.24
N VAL A 31 -0.86 -6.68 -0.51
CA VAL A 31 0.43 -6.52 -1.17
C VAL A 31 1.51 -6.58 -0.10
N VAL A 32 2.52 -7.41 -0.30
CA VAL A 32 3.68 -7.55 0.58
C VAL A 32 4.98 -7.23 -0.14
N ILE A 33 6.05 -6.98 0.63
CA ILE A 33 7.39 -6.80 0.06
C ILE A 33 7.81 -8.09 -0.66
N GLY A 34 8.35 -7.95 -1.87
CA GLY A 34 8.72 -9.04 -2.77
C GLY A 34 7.70 -9.29 -3.88
N ASP A 35 6.44 -8.85 -3.71
CA ASP A 35 5.43 -8.98 -4.74
C ASP A 35 5.79 -8.20 -6.00
N CYS A 36 5.37 -8.71 -7.16
CA CYS A 36 5.44 -7.98 -8.41
C CYS A 36 4.09 -7.31 -8.71
N VAL A 37 4.11 -6.02 -9.00
CA VAL A 37 2.92 -5.23 -9.34
C VAL A 37 3.09 -4.56 -10.69
N LYS A 38 2.01 -4.42 -11.44
CA LYS A 38 2.02 -3.74 -12.73
C LYS A 38 2.23 -2.24 -12.53
N GLY A 39 3.34 -1.71 -13.03
CA GLY A 39 3.58 -0.27 -13.10
C GLY A 39 3.18 0.31 -14.45
N VAL A 40 3.24 1.65 -14.55
CA VAL A 40 2.88 2.38 -15.78
C VAL A 40 3.93 2.17 -16.88
N MET A 41 5.20 2.12 -16.51
CA MET A 41 6.34 2.00 -17.44
C MET A 41 6.90 0.58 -17.50
N CYS A 42 6.97 -0.09 -16.34
CA CYS A 42 7.48 -1.45 -16.17
C CYS A 42 6.80 -2.09 -14.96
N ASP A 43 6.88 -3.42 -14.86
CA ASP A 43 6.49 -4.11 -13.65
C ASP A 43 7.46 -3.79 -12.51
N VAL A 44 6.93 -3.69 -11.30
CA VAL A 44 7.63 -3.22 -10.10
C VAL A 44 7.66 -4.35 -9.08
N HIS A 45 8.86 -4.81 -8.72
CA HIS A 45 9.06 -5.66 -7.54
C HIS A 45 9.05 -4.79 -6.29
N VAL A 46 8.03 -4.94 -5.45
CA VAL A 46 7.81 -4.10 -4.27
C VAL A 46 8.92 -4.33 -3.25
N ALA A 47 9.82 -3.37 -3.10
CA ALA A 47 10.85 -3.39 -2.07
C ALA A 47 10.48 -2.51 -0.87
N SER A 48 9.62 -1.51 -1.07
CA SER A 48 9.10 -0.68 0.03
C SER A 48 7.68 -0.19 -0.22
N ILE A 49 6.99 0.08 0.89
CA ILE A 49 5.61 0.55 0.93
C ILE A 49 5.56 1.81 1.80
N VAL A 50 5.11 2.93 1.24
CA VAL A 50 5.04 4.22 1.93
C VAL A 50 3.60 4.72 1.97
N PHE A 51 3.10 4.98 3.18
CA PHE A 51 1.78 5.56 3.39
C PHE A 51 1.87 7.09 3.38
N ARG A 52 1.04 7.75 2.57
CA ARG A 52 0.89 9.20 2.49
C ARG A 52 -0.57 9.58 2.66
N TYR A 53 -0.83 10.84 2.98
CA TYR A 53 -2.21 11.32 3.07
C TYR A 53 -2.93 11.10 1.73
N GLY A 54 -3.97 10.26 1.75
CA GLY A 54 -4.80 9.94 0.58
C GLY A 54 -4.20 8.95 -0.44
N CYS A 55 -2.99 8.42 -0.23
CA CYS A 55 -2.42 7.42 -1.15
C CYS A 55 -1.34 6.52 -0.51
N VAL A 56 -1.06 5.39 -1.17
CA VAL A 56 0.05 4.48 -0.86
C VAL A 56 0.99 4.43 -2.07
N LEU A 57 2.30 4.43 -1.82
CA LEU A 57 3.33 4.32 -2.85
C LEU A 57 4.06 2.98 -2.68
N LEU A 58 4.15 2.21 -3.76
CA LEU A 58 4.92 0.97 -3.84
C LEU A 58 6.16 1.22 -4.69
N TYR A 59 7.35 1.02 -4.15
CA TYR A 59 8.61 1.29 -4.86
C TYR A 59 9.39 0.02 -5.17
N ASP A 60 10.18 0.06 -6.25
CA ASP A 60 11.20 -0.94 -6.53
C ASP A 60 12.40 -0.87 -5.56
N SER A 61 13.33 -1.83 -5.67
CA SER A 61 14.53 -1.90 -4.82
C SER A 61 15.48 -0.72 -4.98
N GLN A 62 15.42 -0.04 -6.11
CA GLN A 62 16.25 1.13 -6.40
C GLN A 62 15.54 2.45 -6.08
N MET A 63 14.25 2.40 -5.69
CA MET A 63 13.36 3.53 -5.45
C MET A 63 13.18 4.45 -6.66
N PHE A 64 13.43 3.96 -7.88
CA PHE A 64 13.30 4.74 -9.12
C PHE A 64 11.93 4.57 -9.76
N HIS A 65 11.34 3.37 -9.67
CA HIS A 65 10.02 3.08 -10.22
C HIS A 65 9.01 2.90 -9.09
N TYR A 66 7.79 3.42 -9.29
CA TYR A 66 6.74 3.28 -8.29
C TYR A 66 5.33 3.17 -8.86
N VAL A 67 4.45 2.60 -8.06
CA VAL A 67 2.99 2.59 -8.27
C VAL A 67 2.35 3.43 -7.18
N LYS A 68 1.48 4.35 -7.57
CA LYS A 68 0.66 5.15 -6.66
C LYS A 68 -0.75 4.59 -6.62
N LEU A 69 -1.22 4.26 -5.43
CA LEU A 69 -2.58 3.81 -5.14
C LEU A 69 -3.30 4.90 -4.35
N ASN A 70 -4.17 5.66 -4.99
CA ASN A 70 -5.02 6.66 -4.33
C ASN A 70 -6.11 5.94 -3.51
N GLY A 71 -6.63 6.57 -2.46
CA GLY A 71 -7.55 5.96 -1.49
C GLY A 71 -8.59 4.99 -2.09
N GLY A 72 -8.31 3.68 -1.94
CA GLY A 72 -9.16 2.59 -2.41
C GLY A 72 -8.76 1.92 -3.74
N GLU A 73 -7.80 2.47 -4.48
CA GLU A 73 -7.24 1.87 -5.70
C GLU A 73 -6.46 0.60 -5.39
N ARG A 74 -6.75 -0.49 -6.11
CA ARG A 74 -6.08 -1.79 -5.94
C ARG A 74 -4.88 -1.93 -6.87
N ALA A 75 -3.80 -2.52 -6.35
CA ALA A 75 -2.67 -2.94 -7.16
C ALA A 75 -3.08 -4.01 -8.19
N GLN A 76 -2.41 -4.02 -9.33
CA GLN A 76 -2.62 -5.01 -10.38
C GLN A 76 -1.41 -5.94 -10.44
N ARG A 77 -1.63 -7.23 -10.74
CA ARG A 77 -0.53 -8.15 -11.07
C ARG A 77 -0.08 -7.89 -12.52
N PRO A 78 1.20 -8.14 -12.86
CA PRO A 78 1.76 -7.93 -14.21
C PRO A 78 0.95 -8.54 -15.37
N ASP A 79 0.26 -9.65 -15.11
CA ASP A 79 -0.05 -10.65 -16.12
C ASP A 79 -1.51 -11.13 -16.11
N GLY A 80 -2.46 -10.27 -15.73
CA GLY A 80 -3.89 -10.38 -16.11
C GLY A 80 -4.64 -11.70 -15.80
N THR A 81 -4.01 -12.65 -15.11
CA THR A 81 -4.48 -14.04 -14.99
C THR A 81 -5.00 -14.28 -13.57
N ARG A 82 -6.31 -14.44 -13.50
CA ARG A 82 -7.06 -15.09 -12.42
C ARG A 82 -6.39 -16.44 -12.14
N LEU A 83 -6.01 -16.72 -10.89
CA LEU A 83 -5.52 -18.04 -10.48
C LEU A 83 -6.45 -19.11 -11.04
N ALA A 84 -6.02 -19.81 -12.10
CA ALA A 84 -6.55 -21.11 -12.44
C ALA A 84 -5.92 -22.06 -11.42
N LEU A 85 -6.72 -22.47 -10.45
CA LEU A 85 -6.43 -23.65 -9.65
C LEU A 85 -6.63 -24.85 -10.59
N ASP A 86 -5.53 -25.43 -11.06
CA ASP A 86 -5.48 -26.85 -11.39
C ASP A 86 -5.15 -27.64 -10.12
#